data_AF-A0A2A2WD04-F1
#
_entry.id   AF-A0A2A2WD04-F1
#
_cell.length_a   1.000
_cell.length_b   1.000
_cell.length_c   1.000
_cell.angle_alpha   90.00
_cell.angle_beta   90.00
_cell.angle_gamma   90.00
#
_symmetry.space_group_name_H-M   'P 1'
#
loop_
_entity.id
_entity.type
_entity.pdbx_description
1 polymer ?
#
loop_
_entity_poly.entity_id
_entity_poly.type
_entity_poly.pdbx_seq_one_letter_code
_entity_poly.pdbx_strand_id
1 'polypeptide(L)'
;MKTSYPTWLTKCDPTEIEEAYEEATVDCYGDEQASGLVDMAIEELVLPFAAVVLGQRVDVVDAVPARNAAWGVDLIVKSGKKQFPISASSIELVEPFPVGHLYLAALLVWHSKM
;
A
#
# COMPACT_ATOMS: atom_id res chain seq x y z
N MET A 1 -13.09 1.89 -16.04
CA MET A 1 -11.62 1.81 -16.09
C MET A 1 -11.24 0.49 -15.43
N LYS A 2 -10.52 -0.44 -16.08
CA LYS A 2 -10.07 -1.65 -15.38
C LYS A 2 -9.04 -1.19 -14.35
N THR A 3 -9.35 -1.34 -13.07
CA THR A 3 -8.37 -1.12 -12.01
C THR A 3 -7.27 -2.16 -12.20
N SER A 4 -6.12 -1.74 -12.72
CA SER A 4 -4.95 -2.60 -12.83
C SER A 4 -4.29 -2.59 -11.46
N TYR A 5 -4.46 -3.66 -10.71
CA TYR A 5 -3.77 -3.86 -9.44
C TYR A 5 -2.29 -4.18 -9.70
N PRO A 6 -1.41 -3.81 -8.77
CA PRO A 6 0.00 -4.09 -8.94
C PRO A 6 0.26 -5.59 -8.80
N THR A 7 1.14 -6.11 -9.65
CA THR A 7 1.35 -7.55 -9.82
C THR A 7 1.91 -8.24 -8.59
N TRP A 8 2.65 -7.51 -7.74
CA TRP A 8 3.19 -8.06 -6.49
C TRP A 8 2.12 -8.64 -5.57
N LEU A 9 0.88 -8.13 -5.60
CA LEU A 9 -0.23 -8.68 -4.79
C LEU A 9 -0.51 -10.14 -5.09
N THR A 10 -0.29 -10.58 -6.35
CA THR A 10 -0.51 -11.98 -6.74
C THR A 10 0.49 -12.96 -6.12
N LYS A 11 1.53 -12.44 -5.45
CA LYS A 11 2.57 -13.22 -4.79
C LYS A 11 2.38 -13.31 -3.27
N CYS A 12 1.44 -12.55 -2.70
CA CYS A 12 1.11 -12.60 -1.28
C CYS A 12 0.13 -13.74 -1.01
N ASP A 13 0.22 -14.36 0.16
CA ASP A 13 -0.75 -15.37 0.59
C ASP A 13 -2.08 -14.68 0.93
N PRO A 14 -3.21 -15.08 0.31
CA PRO A 14 -4.51 -14.52 0.64
C PRO A 14 -4.90 -14.63 2.12
N THR A 15 -4.44 -15.68 2.83
CA THR A 15 -4.70 -15.84 4.26
C THR A 15 -3.94 -14.80 5.09
N GLU A 16 -2.67 -14.52 4.75
CA GLU A 16 -1.89 -13.48 5.42
C GLU A 16 -2.46 -12.07 5.16
N ILE A 17 -3.02 -11.83 3.96
CA ILE A 17 -3.73 -10.57 3.66
C ILE A 17 -4.99 -10.43 4.53
N GLU A 18 -5.75 -11.52 4.70
CA GLU A 18 -6.96 -11.50 5.52
C GLU A 18 -6.62 -11.29 7.00
N GLU A 19 -5.58 -11.93 7.52
CA GLU A 19 -5.10 -11.70 8.90
C GLU A 19 -4.70 -10.22 9.11
N ALA A 20 -3.95 -9.63 8.18
CA ALA A 20 -3.60 -8.22 8.24
C ALA A 20 -4.84 -7.29 8.14
N TYR A 21 -5.86 -7.69 7.38
CA TYR A 21 -7.13 -6.97 7.31
C TYR A 21 -7.88 -7.04 8.65
N GLU A 22 -7.99 -8.23 9.26
CA GLU A 22 -8.67 -8.43 10.55
C GLU A 22 -7.97 -7.63 11.66
N GLU A 23 -6.64 -7.65 11.70
CA GLU A 23 -5.86 -6.85 12.65
C GLU A 23 -6.07 -5.35 12.44
N ALA A 24 -6.01 -4.87 11.20
CA ALA A 24 -6.15 -3.45 10.88
C ALA A 24 -7.58 -2.91 11.05
N THR A 25 -8.57 -3.79 11.15
CA THR A 25 -9.97 -3.42 11.32
C THR A 25 -10.54 -3.87 12.65
N VAL A 26 -9.68 -4.22 13.61
CA VAL A 26 -10.11 -4.57 14.97
C VAL A 26 -10.90 -3.42 15.57
N ASP A 27 -12.10 -3.75 16.08
CA ASP A 27 -13.07 -2.79 16.63
C ASP A 27 -13.49 -1.65 15.69
N CYS A 28 -13.23 -1.75 14.38
CA CYS A 28 -13.65 -0.79 13.38
C CYS A 28 -14.92 -1.25 12.65
N TYR A 29 -15.89 -0.35 12.48
CA TYR A 29 -17.14 -0.66 11.79
C TYR A 29 -17.45 0.37 10.69
N GLY A 30 -17.85 -0.12 9.50
CA GLY A 30 -18.24 0.76 8.40
C GLY A 30 -17.08 1.58 7.84
N ASP A 31 -17.20 2.91 7.83
CA ASP A 31 -16.17 3.83 7.32
C ASP A 31 -14.90 3.85 8.19
N GLU A 32 -15.00 3.48 9.46
CA GLU A 32 -13.84 3.33 10.36
C GLU A 32 -12.85 2.26 9.87
N GLN A 33 -13.35 1.20 9.21
CA GLN A 33 -12.50 0.14 8.64
C GLN A 33 -11.54 0.71 7.58
N ALA A 34 -12.01 1.68 6.80
CA ALA A 34 -11.21 2.32 5.78
C ALA A 34 -10.08 3.17 6.39
N SER A 35 -10.35 3.83 7.51
CA SER A 35 -9.33 4.58 8.26
C SER A 35 -8.29 3.63 8.88
N GLY A 36 -8.74 2.58 9.58
CA GLY A 36 -7.83 1.61 10.21
C GLY A 36 -6.88 0.95 9.21
N LEU A 37 -7.37 0.60 8.02
CA LEU A 37 -6.52 0.07 6.95
C LEU A 37 -5.48 1.07 6.44
N VAL A 38 -5.84 2.36 6.30
CA VAL A 38 -4.89 3.39 5.88
C VAL A 38 -3.82 3.62 6.95
N ASP A 39 -4.23 3.72 8.20
CA ASP A 39 -3.32 3.97 9.32
C ASP A 39 -2.33 2.82 9.47
N MET A 40 -2.79 1.56 9.52
CA MET A 40 -1.90 0.40 9.60
C MET A 40 -0.99 0.25 8.38
N ALA A 41 -1.48 0.54 7.17
CA ALA A 41 -0.65 0.49 5.96
C ALA A 41 0.47 1.54 5.96
N ILE A 42 0.34 2.63 6.71
CA ILE A 42 1.37 3.66 6.86
C ILE A 42 2.29 3.35 8.04
N GLU A 43 1.73 2.99 9.19
CA GLU A 43 2.46 2.81 10.45
C GLU A 43 3.37 1.58 10.43
N GLU A 44 2.91 0.48 9.86
CA GLU A 44 3.63 -0.80 9.87
C GLU A 44 4.62 -0.94 8.70
N LEU A 45 4.51 -0.07 7.68
CA LEU A 45 5.35 -0.15 6.49
C LEU A 45 6.76 0.35 6.79
N VAL A 46 7.73 -0.58 6.85
CA VAL A 46 9.12 -0.23 7.15
C VAL A 46 9.79 0.42 5.95
N LEU A 47 10.21 1.67 6.13
CA LEU A 47 10.87 2.52 5.16
C LEU A 47 12.37 2.72 5.51
N PRO A 48 13.24 3.00 4.52
CA PRO A 48 12.99 3.02 3.09
C PRO A 48 13.11 1.63 2.44
N PHE A 49 12.50 1.45 1.26
CA PHE A 49 12.66 0.24 0.44
C PHE A 49 12.67 0.57 -1.05
N ALA A 50 13.19 -0.36 -1.86
CA ALA A 50 13.21 -0.20 -3.32
C ALA A 50 11.92 -0.74 -3.95
N ALA A 51 11.43 -0.05 -4.97
CA ALA A 51 10.25 -0.45 -5.72
C ALA A 51 10.40 -0.12 -7.21
N VAL A 52 9.40 -0.47 -8.02
CA VAL A 52 9.35 -0.17 -9.45
C VAL A 52 8.11 0.66 -9.79
N VAL A 53 8.31 1.78 -10.49
CA VAL A 53 7.24 2.62 -11.03
C VAL A 53 7.44 2.70 -12.54
N LEU A 54 6.44 2.28 -13.32
CA LEU A 54 6.49 2.28 -14.80
C LEU A 54 7.78 1.65 -15.36
N GLY A 55 8.24 0.55 -14.75
CA GLY A 55 9.47 -0.17 -15.14
C GLY A 55 10.78 0.46 -14.66
N GLN A 56 10.75 1.60 -13.95
CA GLN A 56 11.93 2.24 -13.38
C GLN A 56 12.06 1.95 -11.89
N ARG A 57 13.27 1.59 -11.46
CA ARG A 57 13.57 1.40 -10.03
C ARG A 57 13.61 2.76 -9.32
N VAL A 58 12.93 2.85 -8.19
CA VAL A 58 12.85 4.03 -7.32
C VAL A 58 13.02 3.62 -5.86
N ASP A 59 13.41 4.58 -5.01
CA ASP A 59 13.42 4.38 -3.56
C ASP A 59 12.13 4.98 -2.98
N VAL A 60 11.35 4.18 -2.27
CA VAL A 60 10.24 4.66 -1.43
C VAL A 60 10.84 5.08 -0.09
N VAL A 61 10.59 6.34 0.29
CA VAL A 61 11.22 6.96 1.47
C VAL A 61 10.22 7.43 2.52
N ASP A 62 8.94 7.50 2.17
CA ASP A 62 7.86 7.89 3.09
C ASP A 62 6.52 7.33 2.58
N ALA A 63 5.51 7.30 3.44
CA ALA A 63 4.14 6.91 3.12
C ALA A 63 3.16 7.86 3.83
N VAL A 64 2.15 8.35 3.11
CA VAL A 64 1.18 9.34 3.64
C VAL A 64 -0.23 9.04 3.15
N PRO A 65 -1.28 9.52 3.83
CA PRO A 65 -2.63 9.43 3.32
C PRO A 65 -2.74 10.09 1.93
N ALA A 66 -3.43 9.44 1.01
CA ALA A 66 -3.54 9.89 -0.36
C ALA A 66 -4.30 11.21 -0.45
N ARG A 67 -3.77 12.16 -1.23
CA ARG A 67 -4.39 13.50 -1.35
C ARG A 67 -5.66 13.50 -2.21
N ASN A 68 -5.73 12.60 -3.19
CA ASN A 68 -6.74 12.61 -4.24
C ASN A 68 -7.57 11.31 -4.30
N ALA A 69 -7.40 10.42 -3.33
CA ALA A 69 -8.17 9.18 -3.23
C ALA A 69 -8.67 9.04 -1.79
N ALA A 70 -9.99 8.97 -1.61
CA ALA A 70 -10.57 8.67 -0.30
C ALA A 70 -10.01 7.32 0.17
N TRP A 71 -9.47 7.30 1.39
CA TRP A 71 -8.93 6.10 2.02
C TRP A 71 -7.76 5.45 1.27
N GLY A 72 -6.96 6.23 0.53
CA GLY A 72 -5.77 5.73 -0.16
C GLY A 72 -4.46 6.02 0.59
N VAL A 73 -3.36 5.42 0.11
CA VAL A 73 -1.99 5.74 0.52
C VAL A 73 -1.20 6.22 -0.70
N ASP A 74 -0.51 7.35 -0.54
CA ASP A 74 0.52 7.85 -1.45
C ASP A 74 1.90 7.50 -0.87
N LEU A 75 2.71 6.78 -1.64
CA LEU A 75 4.10 6.48 -1.33
C LEU A 75 4.98 7.59 -1.89
N ILE A 76 5.82 8.18 -1.04
CA ILE A 76 6.77 9.21 -1.46
C ILE A 76 7.99 8.53 -2.03
N VAL A 77 8.17 8.65 -3.34
CA VAL A 77 9.31 8.10 -4.05
C VAL A 77 10.38 9.16 -4.25
N LYS A 78 11.64 8.76 -4.12
CA LYS A 78 12.81 9.57 -4.41
C LYS A 78 13.43 9.12 -5.73
N SER A 79 13.61 10.07 -6.64
CA SER A 79 14.38 9.89 -7.88
C SER A 79 15.42 11.01 -7.99
N GLY A 80 16.69 10.65 -7.74
CA GLY A 80 17.79 11.60 -7.62
C GLY A 80 17.56 12.61 -6.47
N LYS A 81 17.41 13.89 -6.81
CA LYS A 81 17.17 14.98 -5.84
C LYS A 81 15.69 15.35 -5.66
N LYS A 82 14.78 14.72 -6.39
CA LYS A 82 13.35 15.04 -6.36
C LYS A 82 12.61 13.97 -5.57
N GLN A 83 11.58 14.39 -4.84
CA GLN A 83 10.58 13.53 -4.23
C GLN A 83 9.21 13.85 -4.81
N PHE A 84 8.38 12.84 -5.00
CA PHE A 84 7.00 13.00 -5.46
C PHE A 84 6.13 11.84 -4.97
N PRO A 85 4.84 12.08 -4.72
CA PRO A 85 3.91 11.03 -4.33
C PRO A 85 3.54 10.14 -5.52
N ILE A 86 3.42 8.84 -5.29
CA ILE A 86 2.85 7.85 -6.22
C ILE A 86 1.82 7.03 -5.43
N SER A 87 0.61 6.88 -5.98
CA SER A 87 -0.40 6.02 -5.35
C SER A 87 0.14 4.61 -5.17
N ALA A 88 -0.09 4.02 -4.00
CA ALA A 88 0.29 2.63 -3.72
C ALA A 88 -0.28 1.63 -4.75
N SER A 89 -1.43 1.93 -5.35
CA SER A 89 -2.03 1.13 -6.42
C SER A 89 -1.22 1.11 -7.73
N SER A 90 -0.25 2.02 -7.87
CA SER A 90 0.54 2.25 -9.08
C SER A 90 2.02 1.89 -8.92
N ILE A 91 2.38 1.16 -7.84
CA ILE A 91 3.75 0.74 -7.56
C ILE A 91 3.89 -0.78 -7.59
N GLU A 92 5.03 -1.27 -8.11
CA GLU A 92 5.42 -2.66 -7.99
C GLU A 92 6.44 -2.84 -6.86
N LEU A 93 6.09 -3.60 -5.82
CA LEU A 93 7.04 -3.99 -4.79
C LEU A 93 8.03 -5.02 -5.34
N VAL A 94 9.29 -4.92 -4.90
CA VAL A 94 10.36 -5.82 -5.29
C VAL A 94 10.66 -6.77 -4.14
N GLU A 95 10.78 -8.06 -4.43
CA GLU A 95 11.17 -9.05 -3.42
C GLU A 95 12.63 -8.86 -2.97
N PRO A 96 12.95 -9.05 -1.68
CA PRO A 96 12.00 -9.31 -0.59
C PRO A 96 11.11 -8.10 -0.31
N PHE A 97 9.81 -8.34 -0.13
CA PHE A 97 8.87 -7.26 0.16
C PHE A 97 9.20 -6.56 1.49
N PRO A 98 8.91 -5.26 1.62
CA PRO A 98 9.12 -4.55 2.87
C PRO A 98 8.26 -5.15 3.99
N VAL A 99 8.75 -5.09 5.22
CA VAL A 99 7.94 -5.40 6.40
C VAL A 99 6.73 -4.45 6.42
N GLY A 100 5.57 -4.98 6.77
CA GLY A 100 4.29 -4.25 6.73
C GLY A 100 3.57 -4.25 5.38
N HIS A 101 4.14 -4.84 4.31
CA HIS A 101 3.49 -4.86 2.99
C HIS A 101 2.10 -5.54 2.98
N LEU A 102 1.82 -6.44 3.92
CA LEU A 102 0.53 -7.12 4.03
C LEU A 102 -0.61 -6.16 4.41
N TYR A 103 -0.36 -5.14 5.24
CA TYR A 103 -1.36 -4.10 5.53
C TYR A 103 -1.65 -3.23 4.30
N LEU A 104 -0.61 -2.92 3.52
CA LEU A 104 -0.79 -2.27 2.23
C LEU A 104 -1.58 -3.16 1.25
N ALA A 105 -1.33 -4.47 1.26
CA ALA A 105 -2.09 -5.42 0.46
C ALA A 105 -3.55 -5.49 0.87
N ALA A 106 -3.84 -5.58 2.18
CA ALA A 106 -5.18 -5.58 2.74
C ALA A 106 -5.97 -4.34 2.30
N LEU A 107 -5.36 -3.15 2.40
CA LEU A 107 -5.95 -1.91 1.92
C LEU A 107 -6.27 -1.97 0.41
N LEU A 108 -5.33 -2.38 -0.42
CA LEU A 108 -5.52 -2.44 -1.88
C LEU A 108 -6.59 -3.48 -2.28
N VAL A 109 -6.66 -4.61 -1.58
CA VAL A 109 -7.70 -5.62 -1.78
C VAL A 109 -9.06 -5.09 -1.34
N TRP A 110 -9.15 -4.35 -0.24
CA TRP A 110 -10.39 -3.72 0.20
C TRP A 110 -10.93 -2.73 -0.85
N HIS A 111 -10.06 -1.88 -1.42
CA HIS A 111 -10.42 -1.01 -2.56
C HIS A 111 -10.93 -1.77 -3.79
N SER A 112 -10.53 -3.03 -3.97
CA SER A 112 -10.99 -3.85 -5.09
C SER A 112 -12.38 -4.44 -4.94
N LYS A 113 -12.89 -4.49 -3.70
CA LYS A 113 -14.19 -5.03 -3.35
C LYS A 113 -15.28 -3.95 -3.30
N MET A 114 -14.90 -2.67 -3.32
CA MET A 114 -15.80 -1.50 -3.40
C MET A 114 -16.16 -1.14 -4.85
#